data_AF-A0A2G8S9L7-F1
#
_entry.id   AF-A0A2G8S9L7-F1
#
_cell.length_a   1.000
_cell.length_b   1.000
_cell.length_c   1.000
_cell.angle_alpha   90.00
_cell.angle_beta   90.00
_cell.angle_gamma   90.00
#
_symmetry.space_group_name_H-M   'P 1'
#
loop_
_entity.id
_entity.type
_entity.pdbx_description
1 polymer ?
#
loop_
_entity_poly.entity_id
_entity_poly.type
_entity_poly.pdbx_seq_one_letter_code
_entity_poly.pdbx_strand_id
1 'polypeptide(L)'
;MADESDTAAVIAAWNAAAVGNYTEIATMVVVLYEYVITFGVEVELFWEKEITGASIVFFLNRYLVLSYNLVQLPSWFPLFRSTL
;
A
#
# COMPACT_ATOMS: atom_id res chain seq x y z
N MET A 1 -4.38 6.26 41.29
CA MET A 1 -3.21 5.45 40.89
C MET A 1 -3.58 4.91 39.53
N ALA A 2 -2.97 5.42 38.44
CA ALA A 2 -3.07 4.70 37.17
C ALA A 2 -2.37 3.36 37.41
N ASP A 3 -3.11 2.27 37.23
CA ASP A 3 -2.61 0.91 37.42
C ASP A 3 -1.44 0.68 36.44
N GLU A 4 -0.40 -0.01 36.91
CA GLU A 4 0.72 -0.44 36.06
C GLU A 4 0.22 -1.24 34.85
N SER A 5 -0.90 -1.96 34.99
CA SER A 5 -1.57 -2.67 33.91
C SER A 5 -2.20 -1.74 32.85
N ASP A 6 -2.73 -0.56 33.24
CA ASP A 6 -3.20 0.45 32.27
C ASP A 6 -2.04 0.96 31.42
N THR A 7 -0.87 1.17 32.04
CA THR A 7 0.34 1.62 31.35
C THR A 7 0.84 0.55 30.36
N ALA A 8 0.88 -0.71 30.80
CA ALA A 8 1.26 -1.84 29.94
C ALA A 8 0.30 -2.00 28.75
N ALA A 9 -1.01 -1.84 28.97
CA ALA A 9 -2.02 -1.93 27.92
C ALA A 9 -1.85 -0.83 26.85
N VAL A 10 -1.57 0.41 27.27
CA VAL A 10 -1.31 1.52 26.35
C VAL A 10 -0.05 1.29 25.51
N ILE A 11 1.04 0.80 26.11
CA ILE A 11 2.28 0.48 25.39
C ILE A 11 2.03 -0.64 24.36
N ALA A 12 1.29 -1.68 24.74
CA ALA A 12 0.94 -2.77 23.84
C ALA A 12 0.11 -2.29 22.65
N ALA A 13 -0.89 -1.43 22.88
CA ALA A 13 -1.72 -0.85 21.84
C ALA A 13 -0.88 0.02 20.87
N TRP A 14 0.07 0.81 21.40
CA TRP A 14 0.97 1.62 20.58
C TRP A 14 1.88 0.75 19.70
N ASN A 15 2.49 -0.29 20.27
CA ASN A 15 3.35 -1.20 19.52
C ASN A 15 2.57 -1.93 18.40
N ALA A 16 1.35 -2.37 18.69
CA ALA A 16 0.49 -2.99 17.68
C ALA A 16 0.17 -2.03 16.52
N ALA A 17 -0.16 -0.76 16.83
CA ALA A 17 -0.40 0.26 15.82
C ALA A 17 0.85 0.57 14.99
N ALA A 18 2.01 0.70 15.63
CA ALA A 18 3.28 0.95 14.95
C ALA A 18 3.64 -0.20 13.99
N VAL A 19 3.55 -1.46 14.46
CA VAL A 19 3.80 -2.65 13.63
C VAL A 19 2.82 -2.71 12.46
N GLY A 20 1.54 -2.40 12.69
CA GLY A 20 0.53 -2.32 11.64
C GLY A 20 0.93 -1.34 10.54
N ASN A 21 1.27 -0.11 10.92
CA ASN A 21 1.67 0.94 9.98
C ASN A 21 2.92 0.55 9.18
N TYR A 22 3.96 0.01 9.83
CA TYR A 22 5.19 -0.41 9.13
C TYR A 22 4.92 -1.56 8.15
N THR A 23 4.07 -2.52 8.54
CA THR A 23 3.70 -3.65 7.70
C THR A 23 2.91 -3.18 6.47
N GLU A 24 2.02 -2.21 6.66
CA GLU A 24 1.23 -1.60 5.58
C GLU A 24 2.14 -0.90 4.56
N ILE A 25 3.08 -0.08 5.04
CA ILE A 25 4.07 0.60 4.19
C ILE A 25 4.94 -0.41 3.44
N ALA A 26 5.45 -1.44 4.13
CA ALA A 26 6.26 -2.47 3.50
C ALA A 26 5.47 -3.20 2.40
N THR A 27 4.21 -3.54 2.66
CA THR A 27 3.33 -4.19 1.69
C THR A 27 3.13 -3.31 0.47
N MET A 28 2.84 -2.02 0.67
CA MET A 28 2.66 -1.07 -0.43
C MET A 28 3.94 -0.92 -1.27
N VAL A 29 5.12 -0.84 -0.66
CA VAL A 29 6.40 -0.72 -1.38
C VAL A 29 6.64 -1.95 -2.25
N VAL A 30 6.40 -3.16 -1.71
CA VAL A 30 6.55 -4.41 -2.48
C VAL A 30 5.58 -4.44 -3.66
N VAL A 31 4.31 -4.11 -3.40
CA VAL A 31 3.27 -4.01 -4.42
C VAL A 31 3.73 -3.04 -5.52
N LEU A 32 4.03 -1.78 -5.18
CA LEU A 32 4.49 -0.77 -6.14
C LEU A 32 5.72 -1.23 -6.94
N TYR A 33 6.68 -1.88 -6.29
CA TYR A 33 7.86 -2.41 -6.95
C TYR A 33 7.51 -3.45 -8.01
N GLU A 34 6.65 -4.43 -7.68
CA GLU A 34 6.17 -5.41 -8.65
C GLU A 34 5.47 -4.75 -9.84
N TYR A 35 4.68 -3.71 -9.61
CA TYR A 35 4.06 -2.93 -10.68
C TYR A 35 5.08 -2.24 -11.58
N VAL A 36 6.10 -1.59 -11.01
CA VAL A 36 7.11 -0.87 -11.80
C VAL A 36 7.89 -1.82 -12.73
N ILE A 37 8.29 -3.00 -12.24
CA ILE A 37 9.09 -3.94 -13.04
C ILE A 37 8.29 -4.61 -14.16
N THR A 38 6.99 -4.81 -13.97
CA THR A 38 6.12 -5.49 -14.94
C THR A 38 5.43 -4.53 -15.90
N PHE A 39 5.34 -3.25 -15.55
CA PHE A 39 4.79 -2.20 -16.40
C PHE A 39 5.49 -2.11 -17.76
N GLY A 40 6.83 -2.28 -17.81
CA GLY A 40 7.57 -2.27 -19.07
C GLY A 40 7.10 -3.35 -20.05
N VAL A 41 6.87 -4.56 -19.54
CA VAL A 41 6.35 -5.70 -20.31
C VAL A 41 4.90 -5.46 -20.74
N GLU A 42 4.09 -4.82 -19.89
CA GLU A 42 2.70 -4.49 -20.22
C GLU A 42 2.59 -3.47 -21.35
N VAL A 43 3.42 -2.43 -21.33
CA VAL A 43 3.44 -1.41 -22.39
C VAL A 43 3.85 -2.06 -23.71
N GLU A 44 4.91 -2.86 -23.72
CA GLU A 44 5.39 -3.53 -24.94
C GLU A 44 4.37 -4.53 -25.51
N LEU A 45 3.69 -5.32 -24.66
CA LEU A 45 2.73 -6.33 -25.13
C LEU A 45 1.33 -5.79 -25.43
N PHE A 46 0.86 -4.80 -24.68
CA PHE A 46 -0.53 -4.34 -24.77
C PHE A 46 -0.69 -2.96 -25.41
N TRP A 47 0.30 -2.06 -25.34
CA TRP A 47 0.19 -0.76 -26.02
C TRP A 47 0.62 -0.82 -27.49
N GLU A 48 1.51 -1.74 -27.86
CA GLU A 48 1.92 -1.92 -29.27
C GLU A 48 0.99 -2.88 -30.06
N LYS A 49 0.07 -3.59 -29.39
CA LYS A 49 -0.87 -4.53 -30.02
C LYS A 49 -2.33 -4.13 -29.82
N GLU A 50 -3.23 -4.73 -30.59
CA GLU A 50 -4.67 -4.52 -30.48
C GLU A 50 -5.16 -4.85 -29.06
N ILE A 51 -5.64 -3.82 -28.35
CA ILE A 51 -6.21 -3.97 -27.01
C ILE A 51 -7.47 -4.83 -27.11
N THR A 52 -7.39 -6.06 -26.60
CA THR A 52 -8.55 -6.96 -26.51
C THR A 52 -9.40 -6.66 -25.28
N GLY A 53 -10.68 -7.07 -25.27
CA GLY A 53 -11.55 -6.93 -24.10
C GLY A 53 -10.99 -7.61 -22.84
N ALA A 54 -10.26 -8.72 -22.98
CA ALA A 54 -9.59 -9.41 -21.87
C ALA A 54 -8.44 -8.56 -21.29
N SER A 55 -7.70 -7.83 -22.13
CA SER A 55 -6.65 -6.90 -21.71
C SER A 55 -7.22 -5.76 -20.88
N ILE A 56 -8.41 -5.24 -21.23
CA ILE A 56 -9.08 -4.18 -20.47
C ILE A 56 -9.51 -4.67 -19.08
N VAL A 57 -10.07 -5.89 -18.99
CA VAL A 57 -10.45 -6.48 -17.70
C VAL A 57 -9.21 -6.71 -16.83
N PHE A 58 -8.11 -7.17 -17.43
CA PHE A 58 -6.83 -7.30 -16.75
C PHE A 58 -6.33 -5.96 -16.21
N PHE A 59 -6.34 -4.91 -17.04
CA PHE A 59 -5.92 -3.57 -16.64
C PHE A 59 -6.82 -2.96 -15.56
N LEU A 60 -8.14 -3.11 -15.66
CA LEU A 60 -9.06 -2.64 -14.62
C LEU A 60 -8.77 -3.32 -13.29
N ASN A 61 -8.68 -4.65 -13.27
CA ASN A 61 -8.39 -5.39 -12.05
C ASN A 61 -7.03 -4.96 -11.45
N ARG A 62 -6.05 -4.73 -12.33
CA ARG A 62 -4.70 -4.37 -11.97
C ARG A 62 -4.54 -2.94 -11.45
N TYR A 63 -5.10 -1.95 -12.15
CA TYR A 63 -4.96 -0.54 -11.81
C TYR A 63 -5.96 -0.07 -10.76
N LEU A 64 -7.09 -0.76 -10.56
CA LEU A 64 -8.03 -0.45 -9.47
C LEU A 64 -7.41 -0.74 -8.10
N VAL A 65 -6.64 -1.84 -7.98
CA VAL A 65 -5.92 -2.14 -6.74
C VAL A 65 -4.83 -1.10 -6.50
N LEU A 66 -4.09 -0.70 -7.54
CA LEU A 66 -3.07 0.34 -7.43
C LEU A 66 -3.68 1.70 -7.04
N SER A 67 -4.79 2.10 -7.67
CA SER A 67 -5.47 3.35 -7.37
C SER A 67 -6.04 3.37 -5.96
N TYR A 68 -6.59 2.25 -5.48
CA TYR A 68 -7.01 2.11 -4.09
C TYR A 68 -5.84 2.34 -3.11
N ASN A 69 -4.69 1.72 -3.36
CA ASN A 69 -3.49 1.92 -2.54
C ASN A 69 -2.99 3.38 -2.61
N LEU A 70 -3.02 4.02 -3.78
CA LEU A 70 -2.64 5.43 -3.96
C LEU A 70 -3.58 6.40 -3.22
N VAL A 71 -4.88 6.10 -3.15
CA VAL A 71 -5.85 6.92 -2.40
C VAL A 71 -5.62 6.82 -0.90
N GLN A 72 -5.04 5.74 -0.40
CA GLN A 72 -4.69 5.58 1.02
C GLN A 72 -3.38 6.28 1.40
N LEU A 73 -2.46 6.53 0.47
CA LEU A 73 -1.19 7.23 0.75
C LEU A 73 -1.32 8.53 1.57
N PRO A 74 -2.26 9.45 1.27
CA PRO A 74 -2.39 10.70 2.02
C PRO A 74 -2.82 10.50 3.47
N SER A 75 -3.54 9.43 3.81
CA SER A 75 -3.96 9.15 5.19
C SER A 75 -2.79 8.73 6.07
N TRP A 76 -1.69 8.26 5.47
CA TRP A 76 -0.45 7.90 6.16
C TRP A 76 0.54 9.07 6.25
N PHE A 77 0.42 10.09 5.40
CA PHE A 77 1.29 11.28 5.44
C PHE A 77 1.41 11.96 6.83
N PRO A 78 0.37 11.99 7.68
CA PRO A 78 0.48 12.46 9.07
C PRO A 78 1.50 11.70 9.93
N LEU A 79 1.78 10.41 9.64
CA LEU A 79 2.80 9.61 10.35
C LEU A 79 4.23 10.05 10.00
N PHE A 80 4.48 10.44 8.75
CA PHE A 80 5.78 11.01 8.36
C PHE A 80 6.03 12.37 9.03
N ARG A 81 4.95 13.12 9.31
CA ARG A 81 5.04 14.41 10.01
C ARG A 81 5.28 14.25 11.51
N SER A 82 4.76 13.21 12.15
CA SER A 82 4.89 13.04 13.61
C SER A 82 6.21 12.41 14.05
N THR A 83 7.02 11.90 13.11
CA THR A 83 8.30 11.21 13.38
C THR A 83 9.54 11.99 12.92
N LEU A 84 9.38 13.21 12.38
CA LEU A 84 10.44 14.08 11.86
C LEU A 84 10.56 15.40 12.63
#